data_AF-A0AAN0KRL4-F1
#
_entry.id   AF-A0AAN0KRL4-F1
#
_cell.length_a   1.000
_cell.length_b   1.000
_cell.length_c   1.000
_cell.angle_alpha   90.00
_cell.angle_beta   90.00
_cell.angle_gamma   90.00
#
_symmetry.space_group_name_H-M   'P 1'
#
loop_
_entity.id
_entity.type
_entity.pdbx_description
1 polymer ?
#
loop_
_entity_poly.entity_id
_entity_poly.type
_entity_poly.pdbx_seq_one_letter_code
_entity_poly.pdbx_strand_id
1 'polypeptide(L)'
;MLELADRYFSADVIRFYGEGAALGAGTNPVFQADHYPRHVQYRQFPRDTAMQELTQWLEAQPSPSAVVAATPKNLRQLNARMYAEMMDFQLAQPMPGLEAWKRMALQDAAAVGSTVPTLTEQQWQAVYDAQRESQQSATEEALQDHVLRSGQVSAAQWQAMAHGLVYVYAHLRADEVAERALRRSAWTADVPQVQALLRQNLAHAELFEAVQRLLPEDERFAYLISVNAPLNARVYRPQAL
;
A
#
# COMPACT_ATOMS: atom_id res chain seq x y z
N MET A 1 18.36 -29.52 -20.44
CA MET A 1 18.24 -29.39 -18.99
C MET A 1 19.03 -28.15 -18.59
N LEU A 2 18.34 -27.08 -18.21
CA LEU A 2 18.98 -25.94 -17.55
C LEU A 2 19.01 -26.29 -16.07
N GLU A 3 20.12 -26.84 -15.59
CA GLU A 3 20.46 -26.83 -14.17
C GLU A 3 20.74 -25.37 -13.79
N LEU A 4 19.67 -24.62 -13.51
CA LEU A 4 19.76 -23.41 -12.72
C LEU A 4 20.22 -23.87 -11.34
N ALA A 5 21.49 -23.68 -11.04
CA ALA A 5 22.06 -23.96 -9.74
C ALA A 5 21.13 -23.43 -8.63
N ASP A 6 20.59 -24.33 -7.82
CA ASP A 6 19.59 -24.13 -6.77
C ASP A 6 20.09 -23.26 -5.60
N ARG A 7 20.49 -22.02 -5.90
CA ARG A 7 20.85 -21.01 -4.90
C ARG A 7 20.13 -19.71 -5.20
N TYR A 8 18.81 -19.77 -5.18
CA TYR A 8 18.03 -18.56 -4.98
C TYR A 8 18.23 -18.07 -3.54
N PHE A 9 18.36 -16.76 -3.34
CA PHE A 9 18.50 -16.16 -2.00
C PHE A 9 17.23 -16.39 -1.14
N SER A 10 16.09 -16.60 -1.82
CA SER A 10 14.80 -17.08 -1.33
C SER A 10 14.02 -17.73 -2.49
N ALA A 11 13.15 -18.68 -2.19
CA ALA A 11 12.28 -19.36 -3.13
C ALA A 11 10.82 -19.22 -2.68
N ASP A 12 9.92 -18.88 -3.59
CA ASP A 12 8.48 -18.80 -3.33
C ASP A 12 7.71 -19.57 -4.42
N VAL A 13 6.80 -20.46 -4.00
CA VAL A 13 5.92 -21.23 -4.88
C VAL A 13 4.48 -20.92 -4.49
N ILE A 14 3.63 -20.62 -5.49
CA ILE A 14 2.24 -20.24 -5.27
C ILE A 14 1.32 -21.12 -6.11
N ARG A 15 0.28 -21.66 -5.47
CA ARG A 15 -0.88 -22.28 -6.12
C ARG A 15 -2.04 -21.29 -6.14
N PHE A 16 -2.64 -21.11 -7.32
CA PHE A 16 -3.85 -20.31 -7.49
C PHE A 16 -5.08 -21.21 -7.58
N TYR A 17 -6.18 -20.74 -7.00
CA TYR A 17 -7.48 -21.42 -6.99
C TYR A 17 -8.53 -20.64 -7.80
N GLY A 18 -9.53 -21.33 -8.34
CA GLY A 18 -10.53 -20.78 -9.27
C GLY A 18 -11.41 -19.67 -8.69
N GLU A 19 -11.66 -19.70 -7.38
CA GLU A 19 -12.36 -18.68 -6.59
C GLU A 19 -11.49 -17.46 -6.27
N GLY A 20 -10.21 -17.48 -6.64
CA GLY A 20 -9.27 -16.38 -6.44
C GLY A 20 -8.42 -16.48 -5.17
N ALA A 21 -8.58 -17.52 -4.35
CA ALA A 21 -7.66 -17.80 -3.25
C ALA A 21 -6.28 -18.25 -3.75
N ALA A 22 -5.27 -18.18 -2.88
CA ALA A 22 -3.95 -18.73 -3.17
C ALA A 22 -3.34 -19.41 -1.94
N LEU A 23 -2.50 -20.41 -2.21
CA LEU A 23 -1.64 -21.05 -1.21
C LEU A 23 -0.19 -20.88 -1.62
N GLY A 24 0.60 -20.22 -0.78
CA GLY A 24 2.03 -20.00 -0.96
C GLY A 24 2.87 -20.82 0.00
N ALA A 25 4.06 -21.19 -0.46
CA ALA A 25 5.15 -21.72 0.35
C ALA A 25 6.43 -20.98 -0.03
N GLY A 26 7.22 -20.55 0.95
CA GLY A 26 8.45 -19.87 0.62
C GLY A 26 9.48 -19.80 1.73
N THR A 27 10.70 -19.43 1.35
CA THR A 27 11.90 -19.49 2.21
C THR A 27 12.44 -18.12 2.59
N ASN A 28 11.79 -17.03 2.16
CA ASN A 28 12.17 -15.70 2.58
C ASN A 28 11.86 -15.53 4.09
N PRO A 29 12.88 -15.28 4.93
CA PRO A 29 12.70 -15.20 6.38
C PRO A 29 11.92 -13.95 6.83
N VAL A 30 11.72 -12.97 5.93
CA VAL A 30 10.94 -11.75 6.19
C VAL A 30 9.45 -11.94 5.87
N PHE A 31 9.08 -12.82 4.94
CA PHE A 31 7.67 -13.01 4.58
C PHE A 31 6.96 -13.96 5.55
N GLN A 32 5.93 -13.42 6.22
CA GLN A 32 5.11 -14.13 7.19
C GLN A 32 3.65 -14.17 6.70
N ALA A 33 2.83 -15.05 7.29
CA ALA A 33 1.45 -15.28 6.84
C ALA A 33 0.56 -14.02 6.96
N ASP A 34 0.83 -13.15 7.92
CA ASP A 34 0.14 -11.87 8.13
C ASP A 34 0.56 -10.77 7.12
N HIS A 35 1.60 -11.00 6.32
CA HIS A 35 2.00 -10.12 5.22
C HIS A 35 1.15 -10.31 3.95
N TYR A 36 0.17 -11.21 3.99
CA TYR A 36 -0.67 -11.53 2.85
C TYR A 36 -2.16 -11.27 3.14
N PRO A 37 -2.96 -10.97 2.09
CA PRO A 37 -4.43 -10.93 2.22
C PRO A 37 -4.99 -12.23 2.79
N ARG A 38 -6.15 -12.17 3.46
CA ARG A 38 -6.74 -13.32 4.18
C ARG A 38 -7.02 -14.55 3.30
N HIS A 39 -7.32 -14.36 2.01
CA HIS A 39 -7.55 -15.46 1.07
C HIS A 39 -6.25 -16.03 0.48
N VAL A 40 -5.10 -15.47 0.83
CA VAL A 40 -3.78 -15.98 0.50
C VAL A 40 -3.19 -16.60 1.77
N GLN A 41 -3.17 -17.92 1.81
CA GLN A 41 -2.46 -18.64 2.87
C GLN A 41 -0.99 -18.75 2.50
N TYR A 42 -0.09 -18.52 3.44
CA TYR A 42 1.35 -18.62 3.20
C TYR A 42 2.03 -19.40 4.30
N ARG A 43 2.88 -20.36 3.93
CA ARG A 43 3.75 -21.08 4.86
C ARG A 43 5.20 -20.70 4.61
N GLN A 44 5.85 -20.21 5.65
CA GLN A 44 7.28 -20.00 5.67
C GLN A 44 8.03 -21.31 5.98
N PHE A 45 9.10 -21.56 5.23
CA PHE A 45 10.04 -22.66 5.39
C PHE A 45 11.43 -22.12 5.74
N PRO A 46 12.33 -22.96 6.30
CA PRO A 46 13.74 -22.62 6.45
C PRO A 46 14.36 -22.11 5.14
N ARG A 47 15.30 -21.17 5.27
CA ARG A 47 15.91 -20.46 4.13
C ARG A 47 16.55 -21.40 3.10
N ASP A 48 17.09 -22.51 3.58
CA ASP A 48 17.81 -23.54 2.82
C ASP A 48 16.91 -24.69 2.31
N THR A 49 15.59 -24.62 2.55
CA THR A 49 14.65 -25.61 2.00
C THR A 49 14.68 -25.60 0.48
N ALA A 50 14.86 -26.78 -0.13
CA ALA A 50 14.91 -26.94 -1.56
C ALA A 50 13.55 -26.63 -2.22
N MET A 51 13.57 -26.07 -3.43
CA MET A 51 12.35 -25.76 -4.19
C MET A 51 11.44 -26.98 -4.40
N GLN A 52 12.05 -28.16 -4.57
CA GLN A 52 11.33 -29.42 -4.71
C GLN A 52 10.52 -29.76 -3.47
N GLU A 53 11.05 -29.51 -2.27
CA GLU A 53 10.35 -29.76 -1.01
C GLU A 53 9.16 -28.81 -0.82
N LEU A 54 9.30 -27.54 -1.20
CA LEU A 54 8.20 -26.56 -1.18
C LEU A 54 7.06 -27.02 -2.11
N THR A 55 7.42 -27.46 -3.32
CA THR A 55 6.47 -27.92 -4.34
C THR A 55 5.75 -29.18 -3.88
N GLN A 56 6.48 -30.16 -3.34
CA GLN A 56 5.89 -31.40 -2.79
C GLN A 56 4.94 -31.11 -1.62
N TRP A 57 5.31 -30.20 -0.71
CA TRP A 57 4.44 -29.81 0.39
C TRP A 57 3.14 -29.20 -0.12
N LEU A 58 3.25 -28.29 -1.08
CA LEU A 58 2.12 -27.62 -1.71
C LEU A 58 1.21 -28.64 -2.43
N GLU A 59 1.78 -29.57 -3.21
CA GLU A 59 1.11 -30.73 -3.82
C GLU A 59 0.34 -31.62 -2.83
N ALA A 60 0.89 -31.82 -1.63
CA ALA A 60 0.24 -32.59 -0.58
C ALA A 60 -0.92 -31.86 0.12
N GLN A 61 -1.07 -30.53 -0.04
CA GLN A 61 -2.14 -29.79 0.63
C GLN A 61 -3.51 -30.04 -0.05
N PRO A 62 -4.58 -30.18 0.73
CA PRO A 62 -5.93 -30.31 0.19
C PRO A 62 -6.28 -29.08 -0.64
N SER A 63 -6.87 -29.32 -1.81
CA SER A 63 -7.33 -28.23 -2.68
C SER A 63 -8.76 -27.87 -2.31
N PRO A 64 -9.04 -26.65 -1.79
CA PRO A 64 -10.40 -26.22 -1.46
C PRO A 64 -11.28 -26.08 -2.70
N SER A 65 -10.70 -26.03 -3.91
CA SER A 65 -11.38 -25.87 -5.18
C SER A 65 -10.51 -26.27 -6.38
N ALA A 66 -10.97 -25.97 -7.60
CA ALA A 66 -10.22 -26.16 -8.83
C ALA A 66 -8.93 -25.32 -8.86
N VAL A 67 -7.80 -25.99 -9.13
CA VAL A 67 -6.49 -25.34 -9.30
C VAL A 67 -6.41 -24.67 -10.66
N VAL A 68 -5.98 -23.41 -10.68
CA VAL A 68 -5.71 -22.69 -11.92
C VAL A 68 -4.35 -23.13 -12.45
N ALA A 69 -4.34 -23.81 -13.60
CA ALA A 69 -3.10 -24.20 -14.25
C ALA A 69 -2.31 -22.96 -14.71
N ALA A 70 -1.08 -22.81 -14.21
CA ALA A 70 -0.13 -21.83 -14.73
C ALA A 70 0.40 -22.31 -16.08
N THR A 71 0.21 -21.51 -17.12
CA THR A 71 0.65 -21.75 -18.50
C THR A 71 1.43 -20.54 -19.00
N PRO A 72 2.24 -20.67 -20.06
CA PRO A 72 2.92 -19.52 -20.65
C PRO A 72 1.99 -18.37 -21.06
N LYS A 73 0.70 -18.66 -21.35
CA LYS A 73 -0.29 -17.66 -21.77
C LYS A 73 -0.87 -16.83 -20.62
N ASN A 74 -1.01 -17.41 -19.43
CA ASN A 74 -1.64 -16.74 -18.28
C ASN A 74 -0.66 -16.40 -17.14
N LEU A 75 0.58 -16.91 -17.16
CA LEU A 75 1.57 -16.69 -16.09
C LEU A 75 1.78 -15.20 -15.77
N ARG A 76 1.94 -14.35 -16.80
CA ARG A 76 2.10 -12.89 -16.60
C ARG A 76 0.89 -12.29 -15.91
N GLN A 77 -0.32 -12.69 -16.30
CA GLN A 77 -1.56 -12.18 -15.73
C GLN A 77 -1.73 -12.63 -14.27
N LEU A 78 -1.43 -13.90 -13.98
CA LEU A 78 -1.48 -14.45 -12.62
C LEU A 78 -0.49 -13.73 -11.70
N ASN A 79 0.76 -13.55 -12.13
CA ASN A 79 1.76 -12.81 -11.38
C ASN A 79 1.35 -11.35 -11.19
N ALA A 80 0.93 -10.65 -12.24
CA ALA A 80 0.52 -9.25 -12.15
C ALA A 80 -0.66 -9.04 -11.18
N ARG A 81 -1.64 -9.95 -11.21
CA ARG A 81 -2.76 -9.94 -10.26
C ARG A 81 -2.28 -10.12 -8.82
N MET A 82 -1.45 -11.13 -8.57
CA MET A 82 -0.92 -11.41 -7.23
C MET A 82 -0.11 -10.23 -6.69
N TYR A 83 0.81 -9.68 -7.51
CA TYR A 83 1.62 -8.53 -7.11
C TYR A 83 0.77 -7.29 -6.82
N ALA A 84 -0.21 -6.98 -7.68
CA ALA A 84 -1.10 -5.84 -7.45
C ALA A 84 -1.89 -5.98 -6.16
N GLU A 85 -2.43 -7.19 -5.90
CA GLU A 85 -3.21 -7.47 -4.69
C GLU A 85 -2.35 -7.45 -3.42
N MET A 86 -1.14 -8.01 -3.46
CA MET A 86 -0.19 -7.96 -2.36
C MET A 86 0.24 -6.52 -2.07
N MET A 87 0.53 -5.73 -3.12
CA MET A 87 0.90 -4.33 -2.97
C MET A 87 -0.26 -3.52 -2.38
N ASP A 88 -1.48 -3.72 -2.87
CA ASP A 88 -2.67 -3.06 -2.32
C ASP A 88 -2.84 -3.39 -0.83
N PHE A 89 -2.69 -4.66 -0.47
CA PHE A 89 -2.78 -5.10 0.92
C PHE A 89 -1.72 -4.47 1.83
N GLN A 90 -0.48 -4.38 1.36
CA GLN A 90 0.63 -3.77 2.10
C GLN A 90 0.42 -2.26 2.27
N LEU A 91 0.00 -1.56 1.22
CA LEU A 91 -0.32 -0.12 1.29
C LEU A 91 -1.54 0.16 2.17
N ALA A 92 -2.47 -0.80 2.28
CA ALA A 92 -3.60 -0.70 3.19
C ALA A 92 -3.22 -0.85 4.67
N GLN A 93 -2.04 -1.39 5.01
CA GLN A 93 -1.61 -1.51 6.39
C GLN A 93 -1.18 -0.14 6.95
N PRO A 94 -1.56 0.19 8.20
CA PRO A 94 -1.07 1.42 8.84
C PRO A 94 0.45 1.33 9.04
N MET A 95 1.14 2.45 8.85
CA MET A 95 2.57 2.50 9.17
C MET A 95 2.78 2.28 10.67
N PRO A 96 3.63 1.32 11.08
CA PRO A 96 3.97 1.16 12.49
C PRO A 96 4.65 2.43 13.00
N GLY A 97 4.44 2.79 14.28
CA GLY A 97 5.17 3.90 14.90
C GLY A 97 6.69 3.64 14.97
N LEU A 98 7.50 4.68 15.13
CA LEU A 98 8.97 4.62 15.07
C LEU A 98 9.59 3.45 15.84
N GLU A 99 9.22 3.24 17.10
CA GLU A 99 9.79 2.16 17.93
C GLU A 99 9.37 0.76 17.47
N ALA A 100 8.16 0.60 16.94
CA ALA A 100 7.73 -0.65 16.35
C ALA A 100 8.48 -0.90 15.03
N TRP A 101 8.60 0.13 14.19
CA TRP A 101 9.32 0.07 12.92
C TRP A 101 10.81 -0.23 13.12
N LYS A 102 11.48 0.39 14.10
CA LYS A 102 12.86 0.07 14.51
C LYS A 102 13.03 -1.40 14.86
N ARG A 103 12.12 -1.95 15.69
CA ARG A 103 12.15 -3.37 16.07
C ARG A 103 12.00 -4.28 14.86
N MET A 104 11.06 -3.98 13.96
CA MET A 104 10.88 -4.72 12.71
C MET A 104 12.14 -4.67 11.85
N ALA A 105 12.72 -3.50 11.62
CA ALA A 105 13.95 -3.36 10.83
C ALA A 105 15.14 -4.15 11.41
N LEU A 106 15.30 -4.16 12.74
CA LEU A 106 16.34 -4.96 13.41
C LEU A 106 16.06 -6.47 13.32
N GLN A 107 14.79 -6.88 13.46
CA GLN A 107 14.37 -8.27 13.30
C GLN A 107 14.60 -8.76 11.87
N ASP A 108 14.20 -7.99 10.86
CA ASP A 108 14.37 -8.32 9.45
C ASP A 108 15.85 -8.42 9.08
N ALA A 109 16.68 -7.47 9.54
CA ALA A 109 18.12 -7.52 9.34
C ALA A 109 18.73 -8.79 9.94
N ALA A 110 18.39 -9.12 11.19
CA ALA A 110 18.86 -10.34 11.83
C ALA A 110 18.40 -11.60 11.08
N ALA A 111 17.15 -11.62 10.61
CA ALA A 111 16.56 -12.73 9.88
C ALA A 111 17.27 -13.04 8.55
N VAL A 112 17.81 -12.01 7.86
CA VAL A 112 18.59 -12.20 6.64
C VAL A 112 20.09 -12.36 6.88
N GLY A 113 20.54 -12.32 8.14
CA GLY A 113 21.96 -12.41 8.51
C GLY A 113 22.75 -11.11 8.31
N SER A 114 22.06 -9.98 8.32
CA SER A 114 22.63 -8.64 8.20
C SER A 114 22.66 -7.94 9.56
N THR A 115 23.59 -7.00 9.72
CA THR A 115 23.65 -6.12 10.89
C THR A 115 23.28 -4.70 10.48
N VAL A 116 22.26 -4.12 11.11
CA VAL A 116 21.96 -2.69 10.94
C VAL A 116 23.11 -1.89 11.57
N PRO A 117 23.67 -0.88 10.88
CA PRO A 117 24.66 0.00 11.49
C PRO A 117 24.08 0.71 12.72
N THR A 118 24.94 1.06 13.68
CA THR A 118 24.53 1.86 14.83
C THR A 118 24.09 3.25 14.37
N LEU A 119 22.80 3.52 14.40
CA LEU A 119 22.21 4.82 14.07
C LEU A 119 21.92 5.62 15.34
N THR A 120 22.10 6.94 15.26
CA THR A 120 21.62 7.87 16.30
C THR A 120 20.09 7.98 16.26
N GLU A 121 19.47 8.50 17.32
CA GLU A 121 18.02 8.72 17.35
C GLU A 121 17.55 9.64 16.21
N GLN A 122 18.32 10.68 15.89
CA GLN A 122 18.03 11.58 14.78
C GLN A 122 18.08 10.87 13.42
N GLN A 123 19.04 9.97 13.23
CA GLN A 123 19.14 9.18 12.00
C GLN A 123 17.97 8.21 11.87
N TRP A 124 17.57 7.56 12.97
CA TRP A 124 16.38 6.72 12.98
C TRP A 124 15.10 7.48 12.62
N GLN A 125 14.93 8.68 13.19
CA GLN A 125 13.80 9.55 12.88
C GLN A 125 13.79 9.94 11.39
N ALA A 126 14.93 10.36 10.84
CA ALA A 126 15.04 10.76 9.45
C ALA A 126 14.68 9.63 8.47
N VAL A 127 15.17 8.40 8.71
CA VAL A 127 14.83 7.25 7.85
C VAL A 127 13.37 6.87 7.99
N TYR A 128 12.81 6.93 9.19
CA TYR A 128 11.38 6.69 9.42
C TYR A 128 10.49 7.69 8.68
N ASP A 129 10.83 8.98 8.73
CA ASP A 129 10.09 10.02 8.01
C ASP A 129 10.18 9.83 6.50
N ALA A 130 11.35 9.48 5.97
CA ALA A 130 11.54 9.15 4.56
C ALA A 130 10.72 7.91 4.14
N GLN A 131 10.67 6.87 4.98
CA GLN A 131 9.86 5.68 4.71
C GLN A 131 8.37 6.01 4.71
N ARG A 132 7.93 6.89 5.60
CA ARG A 132 6.53 7.36 5.68
C ARG A 132 6.13 8.15 4.45
N GLU A 133 6.98 9.08 4.01
CA GLU A 133 6.78 9.84 2.77
C GLU A 133 6.76 8.92 1.54
N SER A 134 7.66 7.93 1.48
CA SER A 134 7.68 6.91 0.43
C SER A 134 6.38 6.09 0.40
N GLN A 135 5.89 5.62 1.55
CA GLN A 135 4.63 4.88 1.64
C GLN A 135 3.43 5.74 1.22
N GLN A 136 3.40 7.02 1.62
CA GLN A 136 2.34 7.95 1.20
C GLN A 136 2.36 8.15 -0.31
N SER A 137 3.53 8.35 -0.91
CA SER A 137 3.69 8.53 -2.35
C SER A 137 3.21 7.28 -3.12
N ALA A 138 3.66 6.09 -2.70
CA ALA A 138 3.23 4.82 -3.30
C ALA A 138 1.72 4.57 -3.13
N THR A 139 1.14 4.99 -2.00
CA THR A 139 -0.32 4.91 -1.77
C THR A 139 -1.08 5.79 -2.76
N GLU A 140 -0.62 7.02 -3.00
CA GLU A 140 -1.25 7.93 -3.95
C GLU A 140 -1.14 7.44 -5.40
N GLU A 141 0.02 6.90 -5.80
CA GLU A 141 0.19 6.27 -7.11
C GLU A 141 -0.79 5.10 -7.29
N ALA A 142 -0.92 4.22 -6.30
CA ALA A 142 -1.87 3.12 -6.33
C ALA A 142 -3.32 3.61 -6.39
N LEU A 143 -3.70 4.61 -5.59
CA LEU A 143 -5.03 5.23 -5.62
C LEU A 143 -5.34 5.83 -7.00
N GLN A 144 -4.37 6.51 -7.62
CA GLN A 144 -4.48 7.03 -8.98
C GLN A 144 -4.74 5.89 -9.99
N ASP A 145 -4.00 4.79 -9.91
CA ASP A 145 -4.21 3.63 -10.77
C ASP A 145 -5.60 3.01 -10.59
N HIS A 146 -6.14 3.00 -9.36
CA HIS A 146 -7.50 2.54 -9.10
C HIS A 146 -8.56 3.51 -9.61
N VAL A 147 -8.33 4.83 -9.55
CA VAL A 147 -9.21 5.82 -10.21
C VAL A 147 -9.24 5.58 -11.72
N LEU A 148 -8.08 5.40 -12.36
CA LEU A 148 -8.00 5.14 -13.80
C LEU A 148 -8.71 3.82 -14.18
N ARG A 149 -8.52 2.77 -13.39
CA ARG A 149 -9.17 1.47 -13.60
C ARG A 149 -10.68 1.47 -13.31
N SER A 150 -11.18 2.42 -12.51
CA SER A 150 -12.60 2.51 -12.18
C SER A 150 -13.50 2.75 -13.41
N GLY A 151 -12.93 3.34 -14.49
CA GLY A 151 -13.68 3.74 -15.69
C GLY A 151 -14.65 4.91 -15.48
N GLN A 152 -14.71 5.49 -14.28
CA GLN A 152 -15.63 6.57 -13.93
C GLN A 152 -15.11 7.96 -14.34
N VAL A 153 -13.81 8.07 -14.62
CA VAL A 153 -13.17 9.30 -15.11
C VAL A 153 -12.66 9.03 -16.52
N SER A 154 -13.15 9.81 -17.50
CA SER A 154 -12.66 9.69 -18.88
C SER A 154 -11.21 10.17 -19.00
N ALA A 155 -10.50 9.70 -20.04
CA ALA A 155 -9.12 10.13 -20.31
C ALA A 155 -8.99 11.66 -20.48
N ALA A 156 -9.98 12.30 -21.11
CA ALA A 156 -10.00 13.75 -21.29
C ALA A 156 -10.19 14.49 -19.96
N GLN A 157 -11.11 14.01 -19.12
CA GLN A 157 -11.29 14.56 -17.76
C GLN A 157 -10.01 14.39 -16.94
N TRP A 158 -9.41 13.21 -16.97
CA TRP A 158 -8.16 12.92 -16.27
C TRP A 158 -7.05 13.89 -16.67
N GLN A 159 -6.79 14.05 -17.97
CA GLN A 159 -5.77 14.97 -18.48
C GLN A 159 -5.97 16.41 -18.01
N ALA A 160 -7.23 16.87 -17.89
CA ALA A 160 -7.55 18.23 -17.47
C ALA A 160 -7.31 18.48 -15.97
N MET A 161 -7.34 17.44 -15.12
CA MET A 161 -7.33 17.62 -13.66
C MET A 161 -6.25 16.83 -12.91
N ALA A 162 -5.50 15.94 -13.56
CA ALA A 162 -4.57 15.01 -12.91
C ALA A 162 -3.58 15.71 -11.98
N HIS A 163 -3.02 16.85 -12.40
CA HIS A 163 -2.04 17.61 -11.62
C HIS A 163 -2.61 18.31 -10.38
N GLY A 164 -3.93 18.40 -10.26
CA GLY A 164 -4.62 19.09 -9.17
C GLY A 164 -5.43 18.17 -8.26
N LEU A 165 -5.38 16.85 -8.47
CA LEU A 165 -6.14 15.92 -7.63
C LEU A 165 -5.62 15.89 -6.20
N VAL A 166 -6.54 15.72 -5.26
CA VAL A 166 -6.26 15.52 -3.84
C VAL A 166 -6.93 14.25 -3.38
N TYR A 167 -6.13 13.38 -2.74
CA TYR A 167 -6.57 12.12 -2.17
C TYR A 167 -6.69 12.29 -0.65
N VAL A 168 -7.83 11.89 -0.08
CA VAL A 168 -8.07 11.91 1.37
C VAL A 168 -8.41 10.50 1.83
N TYR A 169 -7.56 9.94 2.69
CA TYR A 169 -7.60 8.52 3.05
C TYR A 169 -7.18 8.28 4.51
N ALA A 170 -7.37 7.06 5.02
CA ALA A 170 -7.33 6.75 6.45
C ALA A 170 -5.96 6.94 7.14
N HIS A 171 -4.86 6.83 6.39
CA HIS A 171 -3.49 6.86 6.95
C HIS A 171 -2.85 8.25 7.00
N LEU A 172 -3.59 9.29 6.61
CA LEU A 172 -3.13 10.67 6.74
C LEU A 172 -3.16 11.12 8.19
N ARG A 173 -2.28 12.04 8.57
CA ARG A 173 -2.42 12.77 9.83
C ARG A 173 -3.39 13.95 9.63
N ALA A 174 -4.02 14.41 10.71
CA ALA A 174 -5.03 15.48 10.63
C ALA A 174 -4.45 16.81 10.08
N ASP A 175 -3.21 17.13 10.44
CA ASP A 175 -2.44 18.25 9.88
C ASP A 175 -2.25 18.10 8.37
N GLU A 176 -1.91 16.91 7.88
CA GLU A 176 -1.75 16.63 6.44
C GLU A 176 -3.07 16.75 5.68
N VAL A 177 -4.18 16.34 6.29
CA VAL A 177 -5.53 16.54 5.73
C VAL A 177 -5.82 18.04 5.58
N ALA A 178 -5.50 18.84 6.60
CA ALA A 178 -5.67 20.29 6.55
C ALA A 178 -4.75 20.93 5.51
N GLU A 179 -3.47 20.55 5.45
CA GLU A 179 -2.51 21.04 4.43
C GLU A 179 -3.00 20.75 3.01
N ARG A 180 -3.50 19.53 2.76
CA ARG A 180 -4.11 19.17 1.47
C ARG A 180 -5.32 20.04 1.16
N ALA A 181 -6.16 20.31 2.15
CA ALA A 181 -7.33 21.16 1.97
C ALA A 181 -6.95 22.61 1.63
N LEU A 182 -5.85 23.10 2.20
CA LEU A 182 -5.36 24.46 2.05
C LEU A 182 -4.40 24.64 0.86
N ARG A 183 -4.11 23.59 0.07
CA ARG A 183 -3.07 23.60 -0.98
C ARG A 183 -3.22 24.70 -2.03
N ARG A 184 -4.43 25.23 -2.22
CA ARG A 184 -4.75 26.33 -3.15
C ARG A 184 -4.96 27.68 -2.48
N SER A 185 -4.84 27.74 -1.16
CA SER A 185 -5.05 28.94 -0.36
C SER A 185 -3.72 29.54 0.09
N ALA A 186 -3.76 30.81 0.49
CA ALA A 186 -2.67 31.45 1.23
C ALA A 186 -2.66 31.05 2.73
N TRP A 187 -3.70 30.35 3.20
CA TRP A 187 -3.83 29.93 4.59
C TRP A 187 -2.94 28.72 4.90
N THR A 188 -2.46 28.64 6.14
CA THR A 188 -1.72 27.49 6.67
C THR A 188 -2.54 26.78 7.75
N ALA A 189 -2.08 25.60 8.18
CA ALA A 189 -2.71 24.86 9.27
C ALA A 189 -2.73 25.63 10.60
N ASP A 190 -1.92 26.68 10.77
CA ASP A 190 -1.82 27.50 11.98
C ASP A 190 -2.95 28.52 12.14
N VAL A 191 -3.76 28.74 11.10
CA VAL A 191 -4.89 29.67 11.14
C VAL A 191 -5.85 29.25 12.27
N PRO A 192 -6.28 30.16 13.18
CA PRO A 192 -7.03 29.80 14.38
C PRO A 192 -8.30 28.97 14.11
N GLN A 193 -9.01 29.26 13.02
CA GLN A 193 -10.21 28.53 12.59
C GLN A 193 -9.87 27.08 12.18
N VAL A 194 -8.75 26.88 11.51
CA VAL A 194 -8.26 25.55 11.10
C VAL A 194 -7.80 24.77 12.33
N GLN A 195 -7.05 25.40 13.23
CA GLN A 195 -6.65 24.83 14.51
C GLN A 195 -7.85 24.41 15.37
N ALA A 196 -8.94 25.17 15.34
CA ALA A 196 -10.18 24.80 16.04
C ALA A 196 -10.83 23.54 15.46
N LEU A 197 -10.74 23.32 14.13
CA LEU A 197 -11.21 22.09 13.49
C LEU A 197 -10.31 20.89 13.79
N LEU A 198 -8.99 21.06 13.79
CA LEU A 198 -8.02 20.00 14.11
C LEU A 198 -8.24 19.41 15.51
N ARG A 199 -8.73 20.20 16.47
CA ARG A 199 -9.04 19.75 17.84
C ARG A 199 -10.34 18.96 17.96
N GLN A 200 -11.18 18.92 16.94
CA GLN A 200 -12.49 18.27 16.98
C GLN A 200 -12.46 16.76 16.68
N ASN A 201 -11.28 16.19 16.37
CA ASN A 201 -11.09 14.77 16.08
C ASN A 201 -12.09 14.22 15.03
N LEU A 202 -12.32 15.01 13.98
CA LEU A 202 -13.21 14.65 12.87
C LEU A 202 -12.60 13.54 12.01
N ALA A 203 -13.44 12.76 11.33
CA ALA A 203 -12.95 11.84 10.30
C ALA A 203 -12.25 12.63 9.18
N HIS A 204 -11.23 12.06 8.52
CA HIS A 204 -10.40 12.81 7.56
C HIS A 204 -11.20 13.48 6.43
N ALA A 205 -12.19 12.79 5.87
CA ALA A 205 -13.06 13.38 4.85
C ALA A 205 -13.87 14.58 5.39
N GLU A 206 -14.38 14.47 6.61
CA GLU A 206 -15.16 15.52 7.27
C GLU A 206 -14.28 16.71 7.65
N LEU A 207 -13.06 16.46 8.15
CA LEU A 207 -12.05 17.47 8.42
C LEU A 207 -11.69 18.22 7.14
N PHE A 208 -11.39 17.50 6.06
CA PHE A 208 -11.08 18.10 4.76
C PHE A 208 -12.19 19.04 4.32
N GLU A 209 -13.43 18.55 4.28
CA GLU A 209 -14.59 19.33 3.85
C GLU A 209 -14.90 20.51 4.80
N ALA A 210 -14.68 20.36 6.11
CA ALA A 210 -14.85 21.45 7.07
C ALA A 210 -13.83 22.57 6.82
N VAL A 211 -12.57 22.23 6.52
CA VAL A 211 -11.56 23.23 6.15
C VAL A 211 -11.90 23.89 4.81
N GLN A 212 -12.36 23.14 3.79
CA GLN A 212 -12.81 23.69 2.50
C GLN A 212 -13.90 24.75 2.65
N ARG A 213 -14.84 24.56 3.59
CA ARG A 213 -15.94 25.52 3.83
C ARG A 213 -15.47 26.87 4.38
N LEU A 214 -14.25 26.96 4.92
CA LEU A 214 -13.67 28.23 5.38
C LEU A 214 -13.13 29.09 4.22
N LEU A 215 -12.84 28.47 3.08
CA LEU A 215 -12.16 29.12 1.94
C LEU A 215 -13.16 29.70 0.93
N PRO A 216 -12.77 30.69 0.11
CA PRO A 216 -13.50 31.09 -1.10
C PRO A 216 -13.67 29.95 -2.11
N GLU A 217 -14.70 30.00 -2.98
CA GLU A 217 -15.02 28.89 -3.91
C GLU A 217 -13.93 28.55 -4.93
N ASP A 218 -13.16 29.53 -5.36
CA ASP A 218 -12.06 29.38 -6.31
C ASP A 218 -10.83 28.69 -5.70
N GLU A 219 -10.67 28.76 -4.38
CA GLU A 219 -9.64 28.05 -3.63
C GLU A 219 -10.06 26.61 -3.25
N ARG A 220 -11.32 26.23 -3.48
CA ARG A 220 -11.87 24.95 -3.04
C ARG A 220 -11.57 23.78 -3.98
N PHE A 221 -11.77 22.60 -3.42
CA PHE A 221 -11.86 21.34 -4.15
C PHE A 221 -13.29 20.77 -4.12
N ALA A 222 -13.70 20.17 -5.23
CA ALA A 222 -14.97 19.47 -5.38
C ALA A 222 -14.74 17.95 -5.35
N TYR A 223 -15.65 17.22 -4.72
CA TYR A 223 -15.64 15.76 -4.73
C TYR A 223 -15.73 15.23 -6.17
N LEU A 224 -14.88 14.24 -6.49
CA LEU A 224 -14.85 13.58 -7.79
C LEU A 224 -15.39 12.15 -7.69
N ILE A 225 -14.78 11.32 -6.83
CA ILE A 225 -15.04 9.87 -6.75
C ILE A 225 -14.55 9.32 -5.41
N SER A 226 -15.08 8.16 -5.01
CA SER A 226 -14.50 7.32 -3.96
C SER A 226 -13.91 6.05 -4.55
N VAL A 227 -12.70 5.68 -4.13
CA VAL A 227 -12.08 4.39 -4.44
C VAL A 227 -11.89 3.61 -3.13
N ASN A 228 -11.94 2.28 -3.21
CA ASN A 228 -11.86 1.38 -2.06
C ASN A 228 -10.56 0.54 -2.03
N ALA A 229 -9.65 0.80 -2.96
CA ALA A 229 -8.36 0.12 -3.08
C ALA A 229 -7.26 1.15 -3.41
N PRO A 230 -6.03 1.01 -2.86
CA PRO A 230 -5.62 0.00 -1.85
C PRO A 230 -6.37 0.14 -0.52
N LEU A 231 -6.86 1.33 -0.20
CA LEU A 231 -7.74 1.59 0.93
C LEU A 231 -8.83 2.61 0.56
N ASN A 232 -9.81 2.78 1.45
CA ASN A 232 -10.87 3.75 1.25
C ASN A 232 -10.31 5.17 1.15
N ALA A 233 -10.53 5.81 0.01
CA ALA A 233 -10.14 7.18 -0.24
C ALA A 233 -11.26 7.95 -0.95
N ARG A 234 -11.36 9.23 -0.62
CA ARG A 234 -12.10 10.21 -1.41
C ARG A 234 -11.12 11.00 -2.25
N VAL A 235 -11.47 11.18 -3.52
CA VAL A 235 -10.68 11.94 -4.47
C VAL A 235 -11.43 13.23 -4.78
N TYR A 236 -10.70 14.33 -4.72
CA TYR A 236 -11.21 15.66 -4.96
C TYR A 236 -10.43 16.31 -6.10
N ARG A 237 -11.12 17.11 -6.90
CA ARG A 237 -10.54 17.91 -7.98
C ARG A 237 -10.65 19.40 -7.67
N PRO A 238 -9.84 20.26 -8.30
CA PRO A 238 -10.04 21.71 -8.25
C PRO A 238 -11.49 22.08 -8.62
N GLN A 239 -12.15 22.91 -7.81
CA GLN A 239 -13.51 23.37 -8.10
C GLN A 239 -13.52 24.33 -9.28
N ALA A 240 -12.69 25.37 -9.23
CA ALA A 240 -12.29 26.17 -10.38
C ALA A 240 -11.07 25.55 -11.06
N LEU A 241 -11.16 25.28 -12.37
CA LEU A 241 -10.06 24.80 -13.22
C LEU A 241 -9.24 25.96 -13.77
#